data_AF-A0A432Z1K6-F1
#
_entry.id   AF-A0A432Z1K6-F1
#
_cell.length_a   1.000
_cell.length_b   1.000
_cell.length_c   1.000
_cell.angle_alpha   90.00
_cell.angle_beta   90.00
_cell.angle_gamma   90.00
#
_symmetry.space_group_name_H-M   'P 1'
#
loop_
_entity.id
_entity.type
_entity.pdbx_description
1 polymer ?
#
loop_
_entity_poly.entity_id
_entity_poly.type
_entity_poly.pdbx_seq_one_letter_code
_entity_poly.pdbx_strand_id
1 'polypeptide(L)'
;MSLMKALLAVAVSGVVAVSATAQEVPAPMKKQQQPAVKQLPAMDAKRDYQQYSFTKLPESAEQQAEDSDVLLAGTEMVNRITGEEAYVSGVVTVLTKGVDADALASQFGLTVERVYSRLNLAMLKAPEGTNMLKLRDEMHGVSGVNSIKVEIVENLRKPHSL
;
A
#
# COMPACT_ATOMS: atom_id res chain seq x y z
N MET A 1 53.74 42.64 -20.10
CA MET A 1 54.29 41.27 -20.04
C MET A 1 55.60 41.33 -19.26
N SER A 2 55.64 40.77 -18.05
CA SER A 2 56.82 40.75 -17.18
C SER A 2 57.21 39.29 -16.93
N LEU A 3 58.50 38.99 -17.12
CA LEU A 3 59.15 37.70 -16.89
C LEU A 3 60.14 37.86 -15.72
N MET A 4 60.53 36.70 -15.18
CA MET A 4 61.63 36.41 -14.23
C MET A 4 61.17 36.31 -12.76
N LYS A 5 61.06 35.10 -12.21
CA LYS A 5 62.11 34.19 -11.70
C LYS A 5 62.81 34.73 -10.45
N ALA A 6 62.50 34.11 -9.30
CA ALA A 6 63.44 33.93 -8.21
C ALA A 6 63.17 32.57 -7.55
N LEU A 7 64.25 31.85 -7.32
CA LEU A 7 64.41 30.47 -6.89
C LEU A 7 65.24 30.51 -5.61
N LEU A 8 64.84 29.81 -4.55
CA LEU A 8 65.62 29.48 -3.32
C LEU A 8 64.67 28.70 -2.40
N ALA A 9 65.02 27.62 -1.69
CA ALA A 9 66.30 26.96 -1.46
C ALA A 9 66.04 25.50 -1.05
N VAL A 10 67.03 24.64 -1.32
CA VAL A 10 67.12 23.22 -0.95
C VAL A 10 67.74 23.07 0.44
N ALA A 11 67.28 22.14 1.27
CA ALA A 11 68.14 21.28 2.11
C ALA A 11 67.34 20.17 2.84
N VAL A 12 67.50 18.91 2.43
CA VAL A 12 68.32 17.81 3.02
C VAL A 12 67.55 16.91 3.99
N SER A 13 67.15 15.77 3.43
CA SER A 13 67.30 14.37 3.90
C SER A 13 67.23 14.01 5.40
N GLY A 14 66.29 13.11 5.69
CA GLY A 14 66.50 12.01 6.65
C GLY A 14 65.38 11.84 7.67
N VAL A 15 64.47 10.88 7.47
CA VAL A 15 64.40 9.59 8.19
C VAL A 15 63.32 8.76 7.48
N VAL A 16 63.69 7.55 7.07
CA VAL A 16 62.76 6.54 6.56
C VAL A 16 62.04 5.93 7.77
N ALA A 17 60.73 6.13 7.87
CA ALA A 17 59.88 5.37 8.79
C ALA A 17 58.65 4.88 8.02
N VAL A 18 58.77 3.62 7.62
CA VAL A 18 57.78 2.57 7.38
C VAL A 18 56.30 2.99 7.30
N SER A 19 55.71 2.62 6.17
CA SER A 19 54.32 2.72 5.75
C SER A 19 53.29 2.36 6.83
N ALA A 20 52.44 3.33 7.17
CA ALA A 20 51.04 3.03 7.43
C ALA A 20 50.25 3.61 6.25
N THR A 21 50.02 2.80 5.22
CA THR A 21 49.01 3.12 4.22
C THR A 21 47.66 3.08 4.95
N ALA A 22 47.19 4.23 5.42
CA ALA A 22 45.76 4.42 5.58
C ALA A 22 45.18 4.20 4.19
N GLN A 23 44.47 3.09 4.01
CA GLN A 23 43.61 2.91 2.85
C GLN A 23 42.63 4.08 2.90
N GLU A 24 42.83 5.08 2.05
CA GLU A 24 41.77 6.00 1.67
C GLU A 24 40.64 5.14 1.12
N VAL A 25 39.64 4.93 1.96
CA VAL A 25 38.36 4.37 1.54
C VAL A 25 37.84 5.35 0.48
N PRO A 26 37.67 4.92 -0.79
CA PRO A 26 37.15 5.81 -1.80
C PRO A 26 35.77 6.28 -1.33
N ALA A 27 35.55 7.59 -1.38
CA ALA A 27 34.26 8.20 -1.04
C ALA A 27 33.15 7.42 -1.77
N PRO A 28 32.08 6.99 -1.07
CA PRO A 28 31.04 6.20 -1.69
C PRO A 28 30.44 7.02 -2.84
N MET A 29 30.51 6.47 -4.05
CA MET A 29 29.87 7.02 -5.23
C MET A 29 28.44 7.39 -4.86
N LYS A 30 28.09 8.68 -5.00
CA LYS A 30 26.71 9.15 -4.93
C LYS A 30 25.91 8.35 -5.96
N LYS A 31 25.22 7.31 -5.48
CA LYS A 31 24.17 6.64 -6.25
C LYS A 31 23.23 7.75 -6.71
N GLN A 32 23.12 7.91 -8.03
CA GLN A 32 22.06 8.67 -8.64
C GLN A 32 20.77 8.24 -7.95
N GLN A 33 20.11 9.20 -7.30
CA GLN A 33 18.80 9.01 -6.69
C GLN A 33 17.86 8.58 -7.82
N GLN A 34 17.62 7.28 -7.90
CA GLN A 34 16.42 6.76 -8.54
C GLN A 34 15.24 7.50 -7.89
N PRO A 35 14.25 7.97 -8.67
CA PRO A 35 13.08 8.62 -8.11
C PRO A 35 12.51 7.69 -7.03
N ALA A 36 12.29 8.24 -5.84
CA ALA A 36 11.80 7.49 -4.69
C ALA A 36 10.54 6.74 -5.10
N VAL A 37 10.67 5.44 -5.34
CA VAL A 37 9.54 4.52 -5.36
C VAL A 37 8.92 4.70 -3.98
N LYS A 38 7.75 5.32 -3.92
CA LYS A 38 6.97 5.41 -2.68
C LYS A 38 6.87 3.99 -2.14
N GLN A 39 7.67 3.68 -1.12
CA GLN A 39 7.59 2.41 -0.43
C GLN A 39 6.23 2.41 0.25
N LEU A 40 5.30 1.66 -0.34
CA LEU A 40 4.00 1.42 0.25
C LEU A 40 4.24 0.77 1.62
N PRO A 41 3.62 1.27 2.70
CA PRO A 41 3.82 0.73 4.03
C PRO A 41 3.47 -0.77 4.03
N ALA A 42 4.29 -1.57 4.71
CA ALA A 42 3.93 -2.96 4.99
C ALA A 42 2.75 -2.94 5.97
N MET A 43 1.58 -3.35 5.49
CA MET A 43 0.32 -3.30 6.23
C MET A 43 -0.04 -4.68 6.76
N ASP A 44 -0.42 -4.76 8.04
CA ASP A 44 -0.83 -5.99 8.70
C ASP A 44 -2.35 -6.08 8.70
N ALA A 45 -2.91 -6.36 7.53
CA ALA A 45 -4.35 -6.53 7.38
C ALA A 45 -4.80 -7.76 8.18
N LYS A 46 -5.92 -7.66 8.94
CA LYS A 46 -6.50 -8.80 9.68
C LYS A 46 -6.44 -10.11 8.87
N ARG A 47 -6.19 -11.25 9.55
CA ARG A 47 -5.89 -12.61 9.04
C ARG A 47 -6.42 -12.99 7.64
N ASP A 48 -7.62 -12.56 7.28
CA ASP A 48 -8.28 -12.82 6.01
C ASP A 48 -7.61 -12.14 4.79
N TYR A 49 -6.86 -11.04 4.98
CA TYR A 49 -6.28 -10.23 3.91
C TYR A 49 -4.74 -10.22 3.88
N GLN A 50 -4.06 -10.95 4.77
CA GLN A 50 -2.59 -11.03 4.84
C GLN A 50 -1.93 -11.61 3.58
N GLN A 51 -2.72 -12.31 2.75
CA GLN A 51 -2.26 -12.84 1.46
C GLN A 51 -2.05 -11.76 0.39
N TYR A 52 -2.54 -10.52 0.60
CA TYR A 52 -2.43 -9.45 -0.37
C TYR A 52 -1.29 -8.49 -0.03
N SER A 53 -0.65 -7.94 -1.06
CA SER A 53 0.31 -6.85 -0.96
C SER A 53 -0.16 -5.68 -1.81
N PHE A 54 -0.12 -4.48 -1.26
CA PHE A 54 -0.57 -3.25 -1.93
C PHE A 54 0.39 -2.90 -3.07
N THR A 55 -0.15 -2.61 -4.26
CA THR A 55 0.62 -2.12 -5.42
C THR A 55 0.33 -0.67 -5.72
N LYS A 56 -0.90 -0.20 -5.47
CA LYS A 56 -1.30 1.19 -5.65
C LYS A 56 -2.48 1.57 -4.76
N LEU A 57 -2.37 2.71 -4.10
CA LEU A 57 -3.44 3.28 -3.29
C LEU A 57 -4.39 4.12 -4.18
N PRO A 58 -5.67 4.24 -3.80
CA PRO A 58 -6.62 5.09 -4.52
C PRO A 58 -6.20 6.56 -4.47
N GLU A 59 -6.62 7.35 -5.47
CA GLU A 59 -6.24 8.77 -5.57
C GLU A 59 -6.84 9.61 -4.44
N SER A 60 -8.01 9.20 -3.92
CA SER A 60 -8.70 9.83 -2.79
C SER A 60 -8.10 9.49 -1.42
N ALA A 61 -7.03 8.68 -1.35
CA ALA A 61 -6.29 8.43 -0.12
C ALA A 61 -5.47 9.67 0.26
N GLU A 62 -6.14 10.71 0.75
CA GLU A 62 -5.48 11.71 1.59
C GLU A 62 -4.81 10.98 2.77
N GLN A 63 -3.69 11.51 3.27
CA GLN A 63 -2.74 10.88 4.20
C GLN A 63 -3.39 10.37 5.51
N GLN A 64 -4.19 9.31 5.45
CA GLN A 64 -4.76 8.57 6.57
C GLN A 64 -3.87 7.38 6.96
N ALA A 65 -2.68 7.28 6.35
CA ALA A 65 -1.74 6.19 6.50
C ALA A 65 -0.88 6.28 7.78
N GLU A 66 -1.45 6.71 8.90
CA GLU A 66 -0.81 6.52 10.21
C GLU A 66 -1.24 5.20 10.88
N ASP A 67 -2.37 4.60 10.46
CA ASP A 67 -2.83 3.30 10.96
C ASP A 67 -2.40 2.16 10.03
N SER A 68 -1.80 1.12 10.60
CA SER A 68 -1.23 -0.03 9.87
C SER A 68 -2.26 -1.08 9.43
N ASP A 69 -3.54 -0.92 9.78
CA ASP A 69 -4.63 -1.87 9.53
C ASP A 69 -5.72 -1.23 8.65
N VAL A 70 -5.31 -0.68 7.50
CA VAL A 70 -6.20 0.05 6.58
C VAL A 70 -6.33 -0.70 5.26
N LEU A 71 -7.57 -1.02 4.87
CA LEU A 71 -7.90 -1.56 3.54
C LEU A 71 -8.78 -0.55 2.82
N LEU A 72 -8.22 0.21 1.88
CA LEU A 72 -8.97 1.28 1.19
C LEU A 72 -9.71 0.73 -0.02
N ALA A 73 -10.98 1.10 -0.19
CA ALA A 73 -11.72 0.90 -1.44
C ALA A 73 -10.97 1.56 -2.60
N GLY A 74 -10.80 0.87 -3.72
CA GLY A 74 -10.02 1.41 -4.85
C GLY A 74 -8.55 1.02 -4.86
N THR A 75 -8.09 0.27 -3.86
CA THR A 75 -6.71 -0.18 -3.80
C THR A 75 -6.44 -1.31 -4.81
N GLU A 76 -5.38 -1.16 -5.60
CA GLU A 76 -4.79 -2.24 -6.37
C GLU A 76 -3.78 -3.02 -5.51
N MET A 77 -3.81 -4.33 -5.62
CA MET A 77 -3.03 -5.28 -4.84
C MET A 77 -2.53 -6.42 -5.73
N VAL A 78 -1.64 -7.24 -5.17
CA VAL A 78 -1.24 -8.54 -5.73
C VAL A 78 -1.41 -9.60 -4.66
N ASN A 79 -1.98 -10.74 -5.03
CA ASN A 79 -1.99 -11.91 -4.16
C ASN A 79 -0.58 -12.51 -4.11
N ARG A 80 0.01 -12.59 -2.92
CA ARG A 80 1.39 -13.06 -2.68
C ARG A 80 1.56 -14.56 -2.91
N ILE A 81 0.47 -15.32 -2.94
CA ILE A 81 0.47 -16.77 -3.16
C ILE A 81 0.40 -17.07 -4.65
N THR A 82 -0.49 -16.40 -5.39
CA THR A 82 -0.73 -16.68 -6.82
C THR A 82 0.04 -15.75 -7.76
N GLY A 83 0.46 -14.57 -7.28
CA GLY A 83 1.06 -13.51 -8.09
C GLY A 83 0.05 -12.74 -8.96
N GLU A 84 -1.25 -13.05 -8.87
CA GLU A 84 -2.28 -12.40 -9.67
C GLU A 84 -2.64 -11.01 -9.12
N GLU A 85 -3.04 -10.13 -10.03
CA GLU A 85 -3.59 -8.82 -9.70
C GLU A 85 -4.91 -8.97 -8.95
N ALA A 86 -5.07 -8.14 -7.92
CA ALA A 86 -6.24 -8.08 -7.07
C ALA A 86 -6.66 -6.62 -6.86
N TYR A 87 -7.93 -6.39 -6.59
CA TYR A 87 -8.46 -5.05 -6.37
C TYR A 87 -9.52 -5.03 -5.27
N VAL A 88 -9.42 -4.06 -4.35
CA VAL A 88 -10.45 -3.82 -3.34
C VAL A 88 -11.63 -3.13 -4.01
N SER A 89 -12.69 -3.89 -4.31
CA SER A 89 -13.79 -3.37 -5.11
C SER A 89 -14.56 -2.26 -4.43
N GLY A 90 -14.43 -2.09 -3.11
CA GLY A 90 -15.27 -1.18 -2.33
C GLY A 90 -16.68 -1.72 -2.10
N VAL A 91 -16.98 -2.94 -2.56
CA VAL A 91 -18.26 -3.59 -2.29
C VAL A 91 -18.17 -4.38 -0.98
N VAL A 92 -19.19 -4.24 -0.14
CA VAL A 92 -19.46 -5.12 0.99
C VAL A 92 -20.70 -5.95 0.73
N THR A 93 -20.59 -7.25 0.95
CA THR A 93 -21.74 -8.14 1.00
C THR A 93 -22.20 -8.26 2.44
N VAL A 94 -23.46 -7.93 2.70
CA VAL A 94 -24.05 -7.91 4.03
C VAL A 94 -25.20 -8.90 4.09
N LEU A 95 -25.15 -9.80 5.06
CA LEU A 95 -26.27 -10.66 5.42
C LEU A 95 -27.08 -9.98 6.52
N THR A 96 -28.34 -9.67 6.26
CA THR A 96 -29.22 -8.96 7.20
C THR A 96 -30.35 -9.86 7.70
N LYS A 97 -31.02 -9.42 8.76
CA LYS A 97 -32.26 -10.00 9.28
C LYS A 97 -33.18 -8.87 9.71
N GLY A 98 -34.16 -8.55 8.88
CA GLY A 98 -35.13 -7.48 9.17
C GLY A 98 -34.55 -6.07 9.10
N VAL A 99 -33.39 -5.89 8.46
CA VAL A 99 -32.80 -4.58 8.18
C VAL A 99 -32.94 -4.29 6.70
N ASP A 100 -33.48 -3.11 6.42
CA ASP A 100 -33.63 -2.59 5.06
C ASP A 100 -32.27 -2.16 4.48
N ALA A 101 -32.02 -2.52 3.22
CA ALA A 101 -30.72 -2.27 2.58
C ALA A 101 -30.50 -0.78 2.27
N ASP A 102 -31.56 -0.05 1.89
CA ASP A 102 -31.48 1.38 1.58
C ASP A 102 -31.24 2.20 2.86
N ALA A 103 -31.87 1.81 3.98
CA ALA A 103 -31.60 2.39 5.28
C ALA A 103 -30.14 2.19 5.72
N LEU A 104 -29.62 0.97 5.56
CA LEU A 104 -28.22 0.66 5.89
C LEU A 104 -27.26 1.44 4.99
N ALA A 105 -27.55 1.51 3.69
CA ALA A 105 -26.73 2.27 2.74
C ALA A 105 -26.69 3.76 3.10
N SER A 106 -27.85 4.35 3.39
CA SER A 106 -27.98 5.76 3.77
C SER A 106 -27.23 6.09 5.07
N GLN A 107 -27.27 5.18 6.06
CA GLN A 107 -26.59 5.37 7.34
C GLN A 107 -25.06 5.48 7.19
N PHE A 108 -24.48 4.71 6.26
CA PHE A 108 -23.02 4.60 6.09
C PHE A 108 -22.49 5.34 4.85
N GLY A 109 -23.34 6.10 4.14
CA GLY A 109 -22.95 6.79 2.91
C GLY A 109 -22.58 5.83 1.77
N LEU A 110 -23.21 4.66 1.72
CA LEU A 110 -23.00 3.63 0.71
C LEU A 110 -24.09 3.72 -0.38
N THR A 111 -23.81 3.11 -1.52
CA THR A 111 -24.81 2.90 -2.59
C THR A 111 -25.27 1.45 -2.61
N VAL A 112 -26.55 1.20 -2.83
CA VAL A 112 -27.06 -0.17 -3.02
C VAL A 112 -26.73 -0.63 -4.45
N GLU A 113 -25.83 -1.60 -4.59
CA GLU A 113 -25.51 -2.22 -5.88
C GLU A 113 -26.56 -3.27 -6.23
N ARG A 114 -26.91 -4.11 -5.25
CA ARG A 114 -27.85 -5.21 -5.47
C ARG A 114 -28.46 -5.72 -4.18
N VAL A 115 -29.72 -6.13 -4.25
CA VAL A 115 -30.43 -6.81 -3.16
C VAL A 115 -30.88 -8.20 -3.62
N TYR A 116 -30.59 -9.20 -2.80
CA TYR A 116 -31.07 -10.58 -2.96
C TYR A 116 -32.01 -10.89 -1.79
N SER A 117 -33.25 -10.44 -1.87
CA SER A 117 -34.21 -10.53 -0.76
C SER A 117 -34.46 -11.97 -0.29
N ARG A 118 -34.41 -12.96 -1.19
CA ARG A 118 -34.56 -14.38 -0.84
C ARG A 118 -33.43 -14.92 0.04
N LEU A 119 -32.27 -14.28 0.01
CA LEU A 119 -31.08 -14.65 0.77
C LEU A 119 -30.83 -13.70 1.94
N ASN A 120 -31.70 -12.70 2.14
CA ASN A 120 -31.48 -11.56 3.04
C ASN A 120 -30.08 -10.95 2.87
N LEU A 121 -29.64 -10.81 1.62
CA LEU A 121 -28.28 -10.41 1.29
C LEU A 121 -28.32 -9.12 0.48
N ALA A 122 -27.49 -8.14 0.84
CA ALA A 122 -27.32 -6.91 0.09
C ALA A 122 -25.86 -6.70 -0.28
N MET A 123 -25.61 -6.18 -1.47
CA MET A 123 -24.31 -5.70 -1.93
C MET A 123 -24.35 -4.19 -1.89
N LEU A 124 -23.50 -3.60 -1.07
CA LEU A 124 -23.41 -2.16 -0.88
C LEU A 124 -22.02 -1.68 -1.30
N LYS A 125 -21.96 -0.56 -2.00
CA LYS A 125 -20.74 0.04 -2.53
C LYS A 125 -20.33 1.26 -1.72
N ALA A 126 -19.12 1.22 -1.20
CA ALA A 126 -18.47 2.35 -0.55
C ALA A 126 -17.80 3.28 -1.58
N PRO A 127 -17.71 4.58 -1.28
CA PRO A 127 -16.88 5.51 -2.04
C PRO A 127 -15.40 5.08 -2.07
N GLU A 128 -14.69 5.46 -3.12
CA GLU A 128 -13.25 5.24 -3.24
C GLU A 128 -12.49 5.90 -2.08
N GLY A 129 -11.49 5.22 -1.52
CA GLY A 129 -10.73 5.68 -0.35
C GLY A 129 -11.40 5.37 0.99
N THR A 130 -12.58 4.74 1.01
CA THR A 130 -13.20 4.30 2.28
C THR A 130 -12.37 3.21 2.95
N ASN A 131 -12.09 3.33 4.26
CA ASN A 131 -11.49 2.26 5.05
C ASN A 131 -12.50 1.12 5.26
N MET A 132 -12.36 0.06 4.47
CA MET A 132 -13.27 -1.07 4.41
C MET A 132 -13.23 -1.94 5.68
N LEU A 133 -12.11 -1.99 6.40
CA LEU A 133 -12.01 -2.73 7.66
C LEU A 133 -12.78 -2.03 8.77
N LYS A 134 -12.61 -0.71 8.86
CA LYS A 134 -13.37 0.12 9.79
C LYS A 134 -14.87 0.09 9.48
N LEU A 135 -15.25 0.25 8.21
CA LEU A 135 -16.64 0.14 7.77
C LEU A 135 -17.26 -1.21 8.18
N ARG A 136 -16.55 -2.32 7.92
CA ARG A 136 -17.00 -3.66 8.32
C ARG A 136 -17.22 -3.75 9.84
N ASP A 137 -16.26 -3.28 10.63
CA ASP A 137 -16.34 -3.37 12.08
C ASP A 137 -17.50 -2.51 12.64
N GLU A 138 -17.74 -1.32 12.08
CA GLU A 138 -18.87 -0.45 12.44
C GLU A 138 -20.22 -1.07 12.07
N MET A 139 -20.34 -1.62 10.85
CA MET A 139 -21.58 -2.27 10.40
C MET A 139 -21.89 -3.54 11.20
N HIS A 140 -20.87 -4.25 11.71
CA HIS A 140 -21.09 -5.43 12.57
C HIS A 140 -21.74 -5.04 13.91
N GLY A 141 -21.63 -3.79 14.33
CA GLY A 141 -22.33 -3.26 15.51
C GLY A 141 -23.83 -3.01 15.30
N VAL A 142 -24.33 -3.08 14.07
CA VAL A 142 -25.73 -2.77 13.75
C VAL A 142 -26.63 -3.98 14.04
N SER A 143 -27.70 -3.75 14.80
CA SER A 143 -28.68 -4.79 15.09
C SER A 143 -29.32 -5.32 13.81
N GLY A 144 -29.35 -6.64 13.66
CA GLY A 144 -29.88 -7.32 12.47
C GLY A 144 -28.88 -7.46 11.32
N VAL A 145 -27.64 -6.97 11.45
CA VAL A 145 -26.54 -7.39 10.58
C VAL A 145 -25.89 -8.65 11.15
N ASN A 146 -25.89 -9.73 10.38
CA ASN A 146 -25.38 -11.04 10.82
C ASN A 146 -23.95 -11.32 10.36
N SER A 147 -23.60 -10.84 9.16
CA SER A 147 -22.28 -11.08 8.57
C SER A 147 -22.00 -10.03 7.50
N ILE A 148 -20.72 -9.66 7.38
CA ILE A 148 -20.23 -8.69 6.40
C ILE A 148 -18.95 -9.24 5.79
N LYS A 149 -18.85 -9.19 4.46
CA LYS A 149 -17.65 -9.55 3.71
C LYS A 149 -17.25 -8.42 2.79
N VAL A 150 -15.99 -7.96 2.89
CA VAL A 150 -15.39 -7.04 1.91
C VAL A 150 -15.00 -7.85 0.67
N GLU A 151 -15.34 -7.34 -0.51
CA GLU A 151 -15.00 -7.98 -1.76
C GLU A 151 -13.61 -7.56 -2.25
N ILE A 152 -12.77 -8.57 -2.47
CA ILE A 152 -11.53 -8.46 -3.23
C ILE A 152 -11.75 -9.19 -4.55
N VAL A 153 -11.52 -8.50 -5.66
CA VAL A 153 -11.66 -9.05 -7.01
C VAL A 153 -10.29 -9.51 -7.47
N GLU A 154 -10.19 -10.77 -7.87
CA GLU A 154 -8.99 -11.38 -8.44
C GLU A 154 -9.31 -11.95 -9.83
N ASN A 155 -8.36 -11.88 -10.76
CA ASN A 155 -8.51 -12.54 -12.04
C ASN A 155 -8.06 -14.01 -11.98
N LEU A 156 -8.89 -14.87 -11.37
CA LEU A 156 -8.58 -16.28 -11.20
C LEU A 156 -8.72 -17.13 -12.47
N ARG A 157 -9.26 -16.56 -13.56
CA ARG A 157 -9.53 -17.30 -14.80
C ARG A 157 -8.69 -16.76 -15.95
N LYS A 158 -7.49 -17.31 -16.11
CA LYS A 158 -6.84 -17.33 -17.42
C LYS A 158 -7.60 -18.35 -18.28
N PRO A 159 -8.16 -17.97 -19.44
CA PRO A 159 -8.77 -18.94 -20.33
C PRO A 159 -7.72 -20.02 -20.65
N HIS A 160 -8.05 -21.29 -20.39
CA HIS A 160 -7.22 -22.39 -20.89
C HIS A 160 -7.28 -22.32 -22.42
N SER A 161 -6.16 -21.99 -23.07
CA SER A 161 -6.00 -22.28 -24.49
C SER A 161 -5.96 -23.80 -24.62
N LEU A 162 -6.98 -24.37 -25.25
CA LEU A 162 -7.01 -25.77 -25.70
C LEU A 162 -6.09 -25.96 -26.91
#